data_AF-A0A5N4E0E0-F1
#
_entry.id   AF-A0A5N4E0E0-F1
#
_cell.length_a   1.000
_cell.length_b   1.000
_cell.length_c   1.000
_cell.angle_alpha   90.00
_cell.angle_beta   90.00
_cell.angle_gamma   90.00
#
_symmetry.space_group_name_H-M   'P 1'
#
loop_
_entity.id
_entity.type
_entity.pdbx_description
1 polymer ?
#
loop_
_entity_poly.entity_id
_entity_poly.type
_entity_poly.pdbx_seq_one_letter_code
_entity_poly.pdbx_strand_id
1 'polypeptide(L)'
;MKTHDSVTILMFNSSRRSLVLVKQFRPAVYAGEVERLFPGSLAAVDQDGPQELQVALPGSAGVTYELCAGLVDQPGLSLEEVACKEAWEECGYQLTPSDLRRVATYKSGVGLTGSSQTMFYAEVTDAQQGGPGGGLAEEGELIEVVHLPLDGARAFADSPDVPKTLGVIFGISWFLSCVAPGLGPQ
;
A
#
# COMPACT_ATOMS: atom_id res chain seq x y z
N MET A 1 11.51 4.21 20.80
CA MET A 1 10.78 3.54 19.71
C MET A 1 11.78 3.23 18.62
N LYS A 2 11.95 1.95 18.24
CA LYS A 2 12.87 1.58 17.17
C LYS A 2 12.12 1.78 15.86
N THR A 3 12.61 2.69 15.01
CA THR A 3 12.05 2.91 13.68
C THR A 3 12.70 1.94 12.71
N HIS A 4 11.89 1.29 11.87
CA HIS A 4 12.36 0.41 10.81
C HIS A 4 12.29 1.11 9.46
N ASP A 5 13.26 0.82 8.60
CA ASP A 5 13.15 1.11 7.17
C ASP A 5 12.08 0.20 6.54
N SER A 6 11.62 0.50 5.33
CA SER A 6 10.55 -0.25 4.68
C SER A 6 10.76 -0.44 3.18
N VAL A 7 9.98 -1.34 2.61
CA VAL A 7 9.89 -1.55 1.16
C VAL A 7 8.46 -1.39 0.68
N THR A 8 8.31 -1.03 -0.59
CA THR A 8 7.03 -1.03 -1.31
C THR A 8 7.22 -1.68 -2.67
N ILE A 9 6.19 -2.31 -3.22
CA ILE A 9 6.23 -2.89 -4.55
C ILE A 9 4.99 -2.49 -5.35
N LEU A 10 5.22 -2.02 -6.58
CA LEU A 10 4.19 -1.91 -7.61
C LEU A 10 4.30 -3.12 -8.54
N MET A 11 3.27 -3.94 -8.61
CA MET A 11 3.22 -5.04 -9.58
C MET A 11 2.29 -4.70 -10.74
N PHE A 12 2.70 -5.10 -11.94
CA PHE A 12 1.86 -5.04 -13.14
C PHE A 12 1.56 -6.45 -13.61
N ASN A 13 0.29 -6.86 -13.54
CA ASN A 13 -0.14 -8.13 -14.10
C ASN A 13 -0.40 -7.96 -15.60
N SER A 14 0.45 -8.53 -16.44
CA SER A 14 0.36 -8.44 -17.89
C SER A 14 -0.74 -9.33 -18.48
N SER A 15 -1.12 -10.42 -17.81
CA SER A 15 -2.27 -11.27 -18.18
C SER A 15 -3.59 -10.52 -18.08
N ARG A 16 -3.74 -9.62 -17.10
CA ARG A 16 -4.96 -8.84 -16.84
C ARG A 16 -4.84 -7.38 -17.23
N ARG A 17 -3.69 -6.95 -17.74
CA ARG A 17 -3.35 -5.55 -18.01
C ARG A 17 -3.78 -4.63 -16.87
N SER A 18 -3.39 -4.97 -15.65
CA SER A 18 -3.82 -4.29 -14.44
C SER A 18 -2.65 -4.09 -13.47
N LEU A 19 -2.63 -2.96 -12.77
CA LEU A 19 -1.73 -2.75 -11.64
C LEU A 19 -2.33 -3.46 -10.42
N VAL A 20 -1.47 -4.16 -9.67
CA VAL A 20 -1.86 -4.77 -8.39
C VAL A 20 -1.56 -3.77 -7.29
N LEU A 21 -2.62 -3.38 -6.60
CA LEU A 21 -2.59 -2.53 -5.41
C LEU A 21 -3.19 -3.32 -4.25
N VAL A 22 -3.09 -2.75 -3.05
CA VAL A 22 -3.82 -3.24 -1.89
C VAL A 22 -4.71 -2.13 -1.34
N LYS A 23 -5.73 -2.50 -0.57
CA LYS A 23 -6.44 -1.54 0.29
C LYS A 23 -6.73 -2.18 1.64
N GLN A 24 -6.69 -1.36 2.68
CA GLN A 24 -6.94 -1.79 4.05
C GLN A 24 -7.44 -0.63 4.91
N PHE A 25 -8.06 -0.97 6.04
CA PHE A 25 -8.49 0.02 7.01
C PHE A 25 -7.30 0.55 7.81
N ARG A 26 -7.11 1.88 7.82
CA ARG A 26 -6.10 2.56 8.62
C ARG A 26 -6.78 3.37 9.74
N PRO A 27 -6.66 2.97 11.02
CA PRO A 27 -7.30 3.67 12.14
C PRO A 27 -6.97 5.16 12.22
N ALA A 28 -5.73 5.55 11.90
CA ALA A 28 -5.32 6.95 11.89
C ALA A 28 -6.03 7.78 10.80
N VAL A 29 -6.30 7.18 9.63
CA VAL A 29 -7.05 7.83 8.55
C VAL A 29 -8.51 8.02 8.99
N TYR A 30 -9.12 6.97 9.54
CA TYR A 30 -10.48 7.03 10.08
C TYR A 30 -10.62 8.09 11.17
N ALA A 31 -9.71 8.11 12.14
CA ALA A 31 -9.68 9.12 13.20
C ALA A 31 -9.52 10.54 12.64
N GLY A 32 -8.65 10.74 11.65
CA GLY A 32 -8.49 12.02 10.97
C GLY A 32 -9.79 12.49 10.30
N GLU A 33 -10.52 11.58 9.64
CA GLU A 33 -11.82 11.89 9.02
C GLU A 33 -12.90 12.21 10.06
N VAL A 34 -12.93 11.48 11.18
CA VAL A 34 -13.82 11.77 12.30
C VAL A 34 -13.58 13.18 12.84
N GLU A 35 -12.33 13.54 13.14
CA GLU A 35 -11.98 14.86 13.66
C GLU A 35 -12.25 15.97 12.63
N ARG A 36 -12.07 15.70 11.34
CA ARG A 36 -12.36 16.65 10.26
C ARG A 36 -13.86 16.97 10.15
N LEU A 37 -14.72 15.95 10.28
CA LEU A 37 -16.17 16.10 10.16
C LEU A 37 -16.83 16.52 11.48
N PHE A 38 -16.25 16.12 12.61
CA PHE A 38 -16.71 16.40 13.96
C PHE A 38 -15.54 16.90 14.83
N PRO A 39 -15.12 18.18 14.69
CA PRO A 39 -13.99 18.72 15.43
C PRO A 39 -14.18 18.63 16.94
N GLY A 40 -13.14 18.23 17.66
CA GLY A 40 -13.14 18.03 19.11
C GLY A 40 -13.73 16.68 19.54
N SER A 41 -14.15 15.82 18.62
CA SER A 41 -14.65 14.47 18.94
C SER A 41 -13.55 13.53 19.43
N LEU A 42 -12.28 13.81 19.07
CA LEU A 42 -11.11 13.11 19.61
C LEU A 42 -10.40 13.88 20.72
N ALA A 43 -10.93 15.04 21.15
CA ALA A 43 -10.34 15.77 22.26
C ALA A 43 -10.41 14.89 23.53
N ALA A 44 -9.26 14.72 24.18
CA ALA A 44 -9.15 13.92 25.39
C ALA A 44 -10.18 14.37 26.42
N VAL A 45 -11.18 13.53 26.67
CA VAL A 45 -11.92 13.55 27.92
C VAL A 45 -11.00 12.85 28.93
N ASP A 46 -10.84 13.44 30.10
CA ASP A 46 -9.86 13.14 31.17
C ASP A 46 -9.96 11.71 31.78
N GLN A 47 -10.07 10.67 30.94
CA GLN A 47 -10.37 9.29 31.31
C GLN A 47 -9.46 8.30 30.58
N ASP A 48 -8.62 7.58 31.34
CA ASP A 48 -7.75 6.50 30.88
C ASP A 48 -8.52 5.19 30.53
N GLY A 49 -9.67 5.30 29.86
CA GLY A 49 -10.56 4.19 29.54
C GLY A 49 -10.89 4.07 28.05
N PRO A 50 -11.29 2.88 27.56
CA PRO A 50 -11.85 2.75 26.22
C PRO A 50 -13.08 3.63 26.10
N GLN A 51 -13.07 4.58 25.18
CA GLN A 51 -14.19 5.47 24.94
C GLN A 51 -14.85 5.10 23.61
N GLU A 52 -16.16 4.88 23.65
CA GLU A 52 -16.93 4.77 22.41
C GLU A 52 -16.90 6.12 21.69
N LEU A 53 -16.62 6.08 20.40
CA LEU A 53 -16.73 7.24 19.53
C LEU A 53 -18.16 7.76 19.59
N GLN A 54 -18.34 9.03 19.98
CA GLN A 54 -19.66 9.67 20.00
C GLN A 54 -20.31 9.68 18.62
N VAL A 55 -19.50 9.63 17.56
CA VAL A 55 -19.94 9.53 16.18
C VAL A 55 -19.14 8.45 15.45
N ALA A 56 -19.85 7.49 14.87
CA ALA A 56 -19.27 6.44 14.03
C ALA A 56 -19.49 6.77 12.54
N LEU A 57 -18.40 6.99 11.81
CA LEU A 57 -18.41 6.98 10.35
C LEU A 57 -18.50 5.54 9.82
N PRO A 58 -18.99 5.32 8.58
CA PRO A 58 -18.85 4.03 7.92
C PRO A 58 -17.39 3.58 7.89
N GLY A 59 -17.11 2.29 8.07
CA GLY A 59 -15.73 1.77 8.07
C GLY A 59 -14.94 2.10 6.80
N SER A 60 -15.63 2.29 5.67
CA SER A 60 -15.03 2.75 4.42
C SER A 60 -14.29 4.09 4.53
N ALA A 61 -14.62 4.94 5.51
CA ALA A 61 -13.93 6.21 5.75
C ALA A 61 -12.46 6.03 6.19
N GLY A 62 -12.09 4.85 6.69
CA GLY A 62 -10.70 4.52 7.04
C GLY A 62 -9.97 3.71 5.98
N VAL A 63 -10.65 3.29 4.90
CA VAL A 63 -10.05 2.44 3.87
C VAL A 63 -9.17 3.29 2.95
N THR A 64 -7.92 2.88 2.79
CA THR A 64 -6.93 3.58 1.95
C THR A 64 -6.33 2.61 0.94
N TYR A 65 -6.15 3.07 -0.31
CA TYR A 65 -5.41 2.32 -1.32
C TYR A 65 -3.91 2.58 -1.19
N GLU A 66 -3.14 1.50 -1.25
CA GLU A 66 -1.71 1.48 -0.96
C GLU A 66 -0.97 0.61 -1.99
N LEU A 67 0.35 0.79 -2.06
CA LEU A 67 1.21 -0.23 -2.66
C LEU A 67 1.38 -1.34 -1.62
N CYS A 68 1.61 -2.57 -2.08
CA CYS A 68 2.07 -3.64 -1.20
C CYS A 68 3.38 -3.22 -0.52
N ALA A 69 3.49 -3.44 0.79
CA ALA A 69 4.55 -2.84 1.60
C ALA A 69 4.84 -3.62 2.87
N GLY A 70 6.07 -3.53 3.37
CA GLY A 70 6.44 -4.15 4.64
C GLY A 70 7.65 -3.50 5.29
N LEU A 71 7.81 -3.76 6.58
CA LEU A 71 8.93 -3.27 7.36
C LEU A 71 10.16 -4.17 7.20
N VAL A 72 11.34 -3.57 7.26
CA VAL A 72 12.61 -4.28 7.34
C VAL A 72 12.93 -4.51 8.82
N ASP A 73 12.30 -5.52 9.41
CA ASP A 73 12.38 -5.86 10.82
C ASP A 73 13.05 -7.21 11.09
N GLN A 74 13.09 -8.10 10.11
CA GLN A 74 13.80 -9.37 10.15
C GLN A 74 15.28 -9.20 9.79
N PRO A 75 16.22 -9.58 10.68
CA PRO A 75 17.65 -9.44 10.40
C PRO A 75 18.13 -10.41 9.32
N GLY A 76 18.97 -9.92 8.41
CA GLY A 76 19.64 -10.74 7.41
C GLY A 76 18.92 -10.87 6.08
N LEU A 77 17.69 -10.35 5.95
CA LEU A 77 17.01 -10.24 4.66
C LEU A 77 17.45 -8.99 3.90
N SER A 78 17.64 -9.12 2.60
CA SER A 78 17.74 -8.02 1.64
C SER A 78 16.39 -7.31 1.47
N LEU A 79 16.42 -6.09 0.93
CA LEU A 79 15.20 -5.35 0.63
C LEU A 79 14.32 -6.07 -0.39
N GLU A 80 14.96 -6.74 -1.35
CA GLU A 80 14.32 -7.55 -2.36
C GLU A 80 13.62 -8.78 -1.74
N GLU A 81 14.26 -9.48 -0.80
CA GLU A 81 13.65 -10.61 -0.10
C GLU A 81 12.45 -10.18 0.74
N VAL A 82 12.53 -9.04 1.42
CA VAL A 82 11.38 -8.48 2.14
C VAL A 82 10.25 -8.16 1.15
N ALA A 83 10.54 -7.49 0.03
CA ALA A 83 9.50 -7.15 -0.96
C ALA A 83 8.84 -8.41 -1.58
N CYS A 84 9.59 -9.48 -1.81
CA CYS A 84 9.04 -10.76 -2.26
C CYS A 84 8.16 -11.42 -1.19
N LYS A 85 8.55 -11.36 0.08
CA LYS A 85 7.75 -11.87 1.20
C LYS A 85 6.40 -11.17 1.28
N GLU A 86 6.40 -9.83 1.25
CA GLU A 86 5.17 -9.03 1.31
C GLU A 86 4.28 -9.25 0.08
N ALA A 87 4.86 -9.35 -1.12
CA ALA A 87 4.09 -9.65 -2.33
C ALA A 87 3.34 -11.00 -2.25
N TRP A 88 3.93 -11.97 -1.55
CA TRP A 88 3.27 -13.25 -1.29
C TRP A 88 2.17 -13.12 -0.24
N GLU A 89 2.48 -12.51 0.91
CA GLU A 89 1.57 -12.40 2.05
C GLU A 89 0.37 -11.49 1.74
N GLU A 90 0.61 -10.27 1.27
CA GLU A 90 -0.43 -9.28 1.03
C GLU A 90 -1.17 -9.53 -0.29
N CYS A 91 -0.45 -9.95 -1.35
CA CYS A 91 -1.01 -10.00 -2.71
C CYS A 91 -1.14 -11.40 -3.32
N GLY A 92 -0.54 -12.43 -2.72
CA GLY A 92 -0.58 -13.80 -3.22
C GLY A 92 0.27 -14.07 -4.47
N TYR A 93 1.21 -13.18 -4.79
CA TYR A 93 2.10 -13.33 -5.96
C TYR A 93 3.47 -13.88 -5.55
N GLN A 94 3.91 -14.93 -6.24
CA GLN A 94 5.24 -15.50 -6.04
C GLN A 94 6.26 -14.78 -6.93
N LEU A 95 7.22 -14.14 -6.27
CA LEU A 95 8.32 -13.41 -6.88
C LEU A 95 9.65 -13.90 -6.34
N THR A 96 10.70 -13.74 -7.14
CA THR A 96 12.09 -13.88 -6.74
C THR A 96 12.79 -12.52 -6.75
N PRO A 97 13.87 -12.32 -5.98
CA PRO A 97 14.63 -11.06 -5.99
C PRO A 97 15.06 -10.60 -7.38
N SER A 98 15.33 -11.53 -8.31
CA SER A 98 15.69 -11.21 -9.70
C SER A 98 14.56 -10.63 -10.55
N ASP A 99 13.30 -10.82 -10.13
CA ASP A 99 12.14 -10.23 -10.80
C ASP A 99 11.97 -8.75 -10.46
N LEU A 100 12.61 -8.28 -9.38
CA LEU A 100 12.43 -6.94 -8.84
C LEU A 100 13.34 -5.92 -9.53
N ARG A 101 12.73 -4.84 -10.00
CA ARG A 101 13.43 -3.63 -10.43
C ARG A 101 13.28 -2.55 -9.36
N ARG A 102 14.39 -2.10 -8.77
CA ARG A 102 14.37 -0.93 -7.89
C ARG A 102 13.97 0.33 -8.66
N VAL A 103 12.97 1.04 -8.16
CA VAL A 103 12.41 2.27 -8.74
C VAL A 103 13.02 3.50 -8.09
N ALA A 104 12.96 3.58 -6.76
CA ALA A 104 13.45 4.73 -6.00
C ALA A 104 13.73 4.35 -4.54
N THR A 105 14.56 5.15 -3.87
CA THR A 105 14.72 5.13 -2.41
C THR A 105 14.55 6.56 -1.89
N TYR A 106 13.73 6.74 -0.86
CA TYR A 106 13.36 8.05 -0.35
C TYR A 106 13.17 8.03 1.17
N LYS A 107 13.04 9.21 1.78
CA LYS A 107 12.74 9.36 3.21
C LYS A 107 11.24 9.47 3.43
N SER A 108 10.72 8.65 4.35
CA SER A 108 9.32 8.63 4.76
C SER A 108 9.18 9.14 6.20
N GLY A 109 7.99 9.65 6.54
CA GLY A 109 7.68 10.13 7.88
C GLY A 109 8.67 11.16 8.41
N VAL A 110 9.14 12.10 7.58
CA VAL A 110 10.26 13.02 7.90
C VAL A 110 10.09 13.84 9.19
N GLY A 111 8.85 14.07 9.65
CA GLY A 111 8.55 14.75 10.91
C GLY A 111 8.25 13.83 12.10
N LEU A 112 8.26 12.50 11.90
CA LEU A 112 7.86 11.50 12.90
C LEU A 112 8.92 10.42 13.08
N THR A 113 9.30 9.75 12.00
CA THR A 113 10.14 8.54 12.01
C THR A 113 11.47 8.72 11.29
N GLY A 114 11.50 9.46 10.17
CA GLY A 114 12.69 9.65 9.34
C GLY A 114 13.22 8.40 8.63
N SER A 115 12.41 7.34 8.54
CA SER A 115 12.80 6.05 7.94
C SER A 115 13.09 6.16 6.44
N SER A 116 13.94 5.28 5.93
CA SER A 116 14.14 5.08 4.50
C SER A 116 13.09 4.11 3.98
N GLN A 117 12.54 4.38 2.79
CA GLN A 117 11.66 3.46 2.08
C GLN A 117 12.19 3.23 0.67
N THR A 118 12.27 1.98 0.23
CA THR A 118 12.67 1.60 -1.13
C THR A 118 11.48 1.04 -1.90
N MET A 119 11.21 1.59 -3.07
CA MET A 119 10.16 1.13 -3.97
C MET A 119 10.73 0.22 -5.06
N PHE A 120 10.09 -0.92 -5.27
CA PHE A 120 10.35 -1.87 -6.35
C PHE A 120 9.19 -1.92 -7.33
N TYR A 121 9.49 -2.48 -8.51
CA TYR A 121 8.54 -2.83 -9.54
C TYR A 121 8.75 -4.29 -9.95
N ALA A 122 7.67 -5.01 -10.25
CA ALA A 122 7.72 -6.32 -10.90
C ALA A 122 6.61 -6.44 -11.95
N GLU A 123 6.93 -7.08 -13.07
CA GLU A 123 5.90 -7.58 -13.99
C GLU A 123 5.53 -9.01 -13.58
N VAL A 124 4.23 -9.30 -13.54
CA VAL A 124 3.69 -10.60 -13.13
C VAL A 124 2.64 -11.10 -14.12
N THR A 125 2.30 -12.37 -14.00
CA THR A 125 1.22 -13.02 -14.74
C THR A 125 0.29 -13.78 -13.79
N ASP A 126 -0.87 -14.19 -14.28
CA ASP A 126 -1.79 -15.03 -13.50
C ASP A 126 -1.16 -16.37 -13.05
N ALA A 127 -0.14 -16.85 -13.76
CA ALA A 127 0.60 -18.07 -13.38
C ALA A 127 1.41 -17.90 -12.08
N GLN A 128 1.72 -16.66 -11.70
CA GLN A 128 2.44 -16.34 -10.45
C GLN A 128 1.49 -16.07 -9.27
N GLN A 129 0.17 -15.99 -9.51
CA GLN A 129 -0.81 -15.81 -8.44
C GLN A 129 -1.10 -17.16 -7.78
N GLY A 130 -0.28 -17.52 -6.80
CA GLY A 130 -0.35 -18.80 -6.08
C GLY A 130 -1.24 -18.81 -4.84
N GLY A 131 -1.67 -17.64 -4.36
CA GLY A 131 -2.48 -17.48 -3.16
C GLY A 131 -3.54 -16.37 -3.26
N PRO A 132 -4.45 -16.29 -2.28
CA PRO A 132 -5.44 -15.21 -2.23
C PRO A 132 -4.85 -13.85 -1.81
N GLY A 133 -3.64 -13.83 -1.25
CA GLY A 133 -3.13 -12.67 -0.51
C GLY A 133 -3.92 -12.44 0.77
N GLY A 134 -3.90 -11.21 1.27
CA GLY A 134 -4.73 -10.77 2.39
C GLY A 134 -3.97 -10.34 3.65
N GLY A 135 -2.65 -10.52 3.67
CA GLY A 135 -1.81 -10.22 4.83
C GLY A 135 -1.91 -11.29 5.92
N LEU A 136 -1.36 -10.98 7.09
CA LEU A 136 -1.34 -11.87 8.26
C LEU A 136 -2.41 -11.48 9.28
N ALA A 137 -3.41 -12.36 9.46
CA ALA A 137 -4.52 -12.12 10.38
C ALA A 137 -4.06 -12.01 11.85
N GLU A 138 -3.02 -12.75 12.23
CA GLU A 138 -2.38 -12.65 13.55
C GLU A 138 -1.72 -11.29 13.83
N GLU A 139 -1.37 -10.55 12.77
CA GLU A 139 -0.84 -9.18 12.86
C GLU A 139 -1.95 -8.12 12.75
N GLY A 140 -3.21 -8.56 12.66
CA GLY A 140 -4.38 -7.70 12.51
C GLY A 140 -4.54 -7.16 11.09
N GLU A 141 -3.86 -7.75 10.12
CA GLU A 141 -3.95 -7.35 8.72
C GLU A 141 -5.21 -7.95 8.08
N LEU A 142 -6.02 -7.07 7.50
CA LEU A 142 -7.20 -7.41 6.74
C LEU A 142 -7.11 -6.66 5.41
N ILE A 143 -6.30 -7.21 4.52
CA ILE A 143 -5.92 -6.56 3.27
C ILE A 143 -6.76 -7.12 2.13
N GLU A 144 -7.25 -6.24 1.27
CA GLU A 144 -7.89 -6.64 0.03
C GLU A 144 -6.97 -6.32 -1.16
N VAL A 145 -6.72 -7.34 -2.00
CA VAL A 145 -5.97 -7.19 -3.25
C VAL A 145 -6.86 -6.52 -4.29
N VAL A 146 -6.37 -5.43 -4.88
CA VAL A 146 -7.07 -4.66 -5.89
C VAL A 146 -6.33 -4.80 -7.22
N HIS A 147 -7.06 -5.09 -8.28
CA HIS A 147 -6.52 -5.07 -9.64
C HIS A 147 -7.10 -3.86 -10.36
N LEU A 148 -6.29 -2.80 -10.49
CA LEU A 148 -6.66 -1.56 -11.15
C LEU A 148 -6.32 -1.70 -12.65
N PRO A 149 -7.31 -1.76 -13.55
CA PRO A 149 -7.04 -1.80 -14.98
C PRO A 149 -6.18 -0.61 -15.43
N LEU A 150 -5.31 -0.82 -16.41
CA LEU A 150 -4.53 0.29 -16.97
C LEU A 150 -5.42 1.37 -17.56
N ASP A 151 -6.56 0.98 -18.13
CA ASP A 151 -7.62 1.90 -18.50
C ASP A 151 -8.27 2.50 -17.24
N GLY A 152 -8.21 3.82 -17.11
CA GLY A 152 -8.65 4.53 -15.91
C GLY A 152 -7.62 4.65 -14.79
N ALA A 153 -6.44 4.03 -14.88
CA ALA A 153 -5.41 4.14 -13.83
C ALA A 153 -5.00 5.60 -13.55
N ARG A 154 -4.87 6.41 -14.61
CA ARG A 154 -4.56 7.84 -14.47
C ARG A 154 -5.67 8.61 -13.75
N ALA A 155 -6.93 8.39 -14.16
CA ALA A 155 -8.07 9.03 -13.53
C ALA A 155 -8.23 8.61 -12.06
N PHE A 156 -7.96 7.35 -11.73
CA PHE A 156 -7.91 6.86 -10.36
C PHE A 156 -6.85 7.59 -9.54
N ALA A 157 -5.62 7.72 -10.06
CA ALA A 157 -4.54 8.43 -9.38
C ALA A 157 -4.92 9.89 -9.09
N ASP A 158 -5.48 10.58 -10.10
CA ASP A 158 -5.82 12.01 -10.04
C ASP A 158 -7.09 12.30 -9.19
N SER A 159 -7.95 11.32 -8.93
CA SER A 159 -9.20 11.52 -8.18
C SER A 159 -8.96 11.82 -6.69
N PRO A 160 -9.38 12.97 -6.14
CA PRO A 160 -9.18 13.28 -4.72
C PRO A 160 -10.15 12.53 -3.79
N ASP A 161 -11.24 11.99 -4.33
CA ASP A 161 -12.32 11.37 -3.54
C ASP A 161 -11.99 9.94 -3.08
N VAL A 162 -10.88 9.38 -3.59
CA VAL A 162 -10.41 8.04 -3.25
C VAL A 162 -9.15 8.16 -2.39
N PRO A 163 -9.22 7.87 -1.07
CA PRO A 163 -8.06 7.89 -0.19
C PRO A 163 -6.99 6.93 -0.70
N LYS A 164 -5.80 7.46 -0.96
CA LYS A 164 -4.66 6.68 -1.43
C LYS A 164 -3.35 7.31 -1.01
N THR A 165 -2.32 6.49 -0.86
CA THR A 165 -1.00 7.00 -0.50
C THR A 165 -0.32 7.70 -1.68
N LEU A 166 0.64 8.57 -1.37
CA LEU A 166 1.50 9.17 -2.39
C LEU A 166 2.27 8.11 -3.20
N GLY A 167 2.58 6.96 -2.58
CA GLY A 167 3.21 5.82 -3.26
C GLY A 167 2.36 5.30 -4.42
N VAL A 168 1.04 5.22 -4.27
CA VAL A 168 0.11 4.83 -5.35
C VAL A 168 0.14 5.85 -6.49
N ILE A 169 0.04 7.14 -6.17
CA ILE A 169 0.06 8.22 -7.18
C ILE A 169 1.38 8.20 -7.96
N PHE A 170 2.51 8.15 -7.24
CA PHE A 170 3.84 8.09 -7.84
C PHE A 170 4.02 6.82 -8.66
N GLY A 171 3.63 5.65 -8.13
CA GLY A 171 3.76 4.37 -8.80
C GLY A 171 3.01 4.31 -10.13
N ILE A 172 1.75 4.76 -10.14
CA ILE A 172 0.95 4.83 -11.37
C ILE A 172 1.61 5.81 -12.36
N SER A 173 1.97 7.02 -11.91
CA SER A 173 2.60 8.02 -12.80
C SER A 173 3.93 7.54 -13.38
N TRP A 174 4.75 6.89 -12.57
CA TRP A 174 6.01 6.29 -12.99
C TRP A 174 5.79 5.15 -13.97
N PHE A 175 4.86 4.22 -13.70
CA PHE A 175 4.55 3.12 -14.59
C PHE A 175 4.09 3.63 -15.97
N LEU A 176 3.14 4.56 -15.99
CA LEU A 176 2.61 5.14 -17.22
C LEU A 176 3.67 5.88 -18.04
N SER A 177 4.69 6.44 -17.39
CA SER A 177 5.76 7.19 -18.05
C SER A 177 6.94 6.31 -18.48
N CYS A 178 7.27 5.28 -17.70
CA CYS A 178 8.51 4.54 -17.83
C CYS A 178 8.35 3.08 -18.29
N VAL A 179 7.17 2.49 -18.14
CA VAL A 179 6.91 1.08 -18.48
C VAL A 179 5.86 0.98 -19.58
N ALA A 180 4.71 1.65 -19.41
CA ALA A 180 3.60 1.57 -20.34
C ALA A 180 3.95 1.88 -21.81
N PRO A 181 4.85 2.84 -22.15
CA PRO A 181 5.22 3.10 -23.54
C PRO A 181 5.95 1.93 -24.23
N GLY A 182 6.53 1.01 -23.45
CA GLY A 182 7.16 -0.21 -23.96
C GLY A 182 6.20 -1.39 -24.10
N LEU A 183 4.96 -1.28 -23.61
CA LEU A 183 3.94 -2.30 -23.80
C LEU A 183 3.42 -2.19 -25.25
N GLY A 184 3.39 -3.30 -25.98
CA GLY A 184 2.88 -3.35 -27.34
C GLY A 184 1.42 -2.84 -27.45
N PRO A 185 0.96 -2.51 -28.67
CA PRO A 185 -0.43 -2.11 -28.89
C PRO A 185 -1.41 -3.22 -28.48
N GLN A 186 -2.64 -2.80 -28.12
CA GLN A 186 -3.76 -3.70 -27.80
C GLN A 186 -4.22 -4.49 -29.02
#